data_AF-A0A9D6NU59-F1
#
_entry.id   AF-A0A9D6NU59-F1
#
_cell.length_a   1.000
_cell.length_b   1.000
_cell.length_c   1.000
_cell.angle_alpha   90.00
_cell.angle_beta   90.00
_cell.angle_gamma   90.00
#
_symmetry.space_group_name_H-M   'P 1'
#
loop_
_entity.id
_entity.type
_entity.pdbx_description
1 polymer ?
#
loop_
_entity_poly.entity_id
_entity_poly.type
_entity_poly.pdbx_seq_one_letter_code
_entity_poly.pdbx_strand_id
1 'polypeptide(L)'
;MTFNASTNAMRCDYCGHTVQLTEQEQNQITEYDLEAALAREPVAEGWGTERRAIKCQNCGAVTTFEPGQVAAKCQFCDSSHVVEEKNRRGVIRPESLLPFSVDKNTALQRFSAWLGRGWFRPGNLKHLASLDQLHGIYLPFWTFDADTSSRWRAQAGYHYYTAERYTTTENGRPVTKTRQVQHTRWVWTAGSHAAFYDDQLVFASGGVNRNQARAIEPFDLKKLVPYRPEYLAGWTAEEYQVDLRQGWNTGKEQIQAKIRAECSRMVPGDTQRFLSVNTTFRKVTFKHVLLPVWVAAYRYGAKLYQCLINGQTGEVQGQAPVSLPKVLLAVLAGIALVAALLYFFGRG
;
A
#
# COMPACT_ATOMS: atom_id res chain seq x y z
N MET A 1 -5.13 -28.66 -13.93
CA MET A 1 -3.90 -28.42 -13.15
C MET A 1 -4.05 -27.06 -12.51
N THR A 2 -3.62 -26.91 -11.27
CA THR A 2 -3.70 -25.67 -10.49
C THR A 2 -2.32 -25.24 -10.04
N PHE A 3 -2.09 -23.93 -9.93
CA PHE A 3 -0.83 -23.43 -9.40
C PHE A 3 -0.79 -23.57 -7.87
N ASN A 4 0.27 -24.21 -7.36
CA ASN A 4 0.48 -24.42 -5.94
C ASN A 4 1.54 -23.46 -5.38
N ALA A 5 1.08 -22.49 -4.58
CA ALA A 5 1.92 -21.48 -3.94
C ALA A 5 3.08 -22.06 -3.11
N SER A 6 2.83 -23.14 -2.33
CA SER A 6 3.85 -23.70 -1.43
C SER A 6 5.02 -24.37 -2.15
N THR A 7 4.80 -24.83 -3.39
CA THR A 7 5.80 -25.57 -4.17
C THR A 7 6.24 -24.84 -5.44
N ASN A 8 5.65 -23.67 -5.72
CA ASN A 8 5.83 -22.92 -6.95
C ASN A 8 5.68 -23.78 -8.23
N ALA A 9 4.72 -24.70 -8.22
CA ALA A 9 4.56 -25.72 -9.25
C ALA A 9 3.09 -25.84 -9.69
N MET A 10 2.89 -26.29 -10.92
CA MET A 10 1.60 -26.76 -11.39
C MET A 10 1.34 -28.15 -10.83
N ARG A 11 0.19 -28.36 -10.18
CA ARG A 11 -0.22 -29.66 -9.64
C ARG A 11 -1.47 -30.16 -10.36
N CYS A 12 -1.48 -31.43 -10.74
CA CYS A 12 -2.69 -32.09 -11.21
C CYS A 12 -3.57 -32.51 -10.02
N ASP A 13 -4.80 -32.01 -9.97
CA ASP A 13 -5.72 -32.33 -8.87
C ASP A 13 -6.19 -33.79 -8.89
N TYR A 14 -6.10 -34.46 -10.05
CA TYR A 14 -6.53 -35.85 -10.20
C TYR A 14 -5.44 -36.86 -9.81
N CYS A 15 -4.23 -36.75 -10.38
CA CYS A 15 -3.14 -37.73 -10.17
C CYS A 15 -2.01 -37.24 -9.27
N GLY A 16 -2.02 -35.97 -8.84
CA GLY A 16 -1.00 -35.41 -7.97
C GLY A 16 0.34 -35.08 -8.64
N HIS A 17 0.49 -35.37 -9.95
CA HIS A 17 1.70 -35.02 -10.71
C HIS A 17 1.99 -33.51 -10.64
N THR A 18 3.27 -33.17 -10.45
CA THR A 18 3.73 -31.78 -10.34
C THR A 18 4.69 -31.44 -11.46
N VAL A 19 4.48 -30.26 -12.07
CA VAL A 19 5.39 -29.67 -13.06
C VAL A 19 5.90 -28.38 -12.45
N GLN A 20 7.22 -28.31 -12.23
CA GLN A 20 7.84 -27.09 -11.73
C GLN A 20 7.73 -25.99 -12.80
N LEU A 21 7.28 -24.81 -12.40
CA LEU A 21 7.44 -23.62 -13.22
C LEU A 21 8.89 -23.18 -13.04
N THR A 22 9.82 -23.89 -13.68
CA THR A 22 11.25 -23.59 -13.60
C THR A 22 11.53 -22.20 -14.17
N GLU A 23 12.41 -21.45 -13.51
CA GLU A 23 12.96 -20.16 -13.95
C GLU A 23 13.75 -20.23 -15.27
N GLN A 24 13.84 -21.40 -15.90
CA GLN A 24 14.81 -21.72 -16.96
C GLN A 24 14.45 -21.24 -18.37
N GLU A 25 13.28 -20.63 -18.57
CA GLU A 25 13.00 -19.85 -19.78
C GLU A 25 12.85 -18.38 -19.37
N GLN A 26 13.99 -17.73 -19.14
CA GLN A 26 14.08 -16.29 -18.89
C GLN A 26 13.67 -15.54 -20.16
N ASN A 27 12.38 -15.39 -20.41
CA ASN A 27 11.95 -14.14 -21.01
C ASN A 27 12.30 -13.05 -20.01
N GLN A 28 13.21 -12.16 -20.40
CA GLN A 28 13.57 -11.03 -19.57
C GLN A 28 12.32 -10.18 -19.33
N ILE A 29 12.04 -9.85 -18.06
CA ILE A 29 11.00 -8.88 -17.71
C ILE A 29 11.32 -7.59 -18.46
N THR A 30 10.42 -7.21 -19.37
CA THR A 30 10.63 -6.06 -20.26
C THR A 30 9.92 -4.84 -19.71
N GLU A 31 10.64 -3.72 -19.66
CA GLU A 31 10.02 -2.44 -19.36
C GLU A 31 9.71 -1.69 -20.65
N TYR A 32 8.53 -1.09 -20.68
CA TYR A 32 8.02 -0.41 -21.87
C TYR A 32 8.18 1.10 -21.70
N ASP A 33 8.54 1.79 -22.78
CA ASP A 33 8.55 3.25 -22.79
C ASP A 33 7.14 3.80 -22.58
N LEU A 34 7.00 4.71 -21.60
CA LEU A 34 5.71 5.23 -21.20
C LEU A 34 5.08 6.13 -22.28
N GLU A 35 5.87 6.98 -22.93
CA GLU A 35 5.35 7.91 -23.93
C GLU A 35 4.86 7.15 -25.17
N ALA A 36 5.64 6.15 -25.62
CA ALA A 36 5.27 5.24 -26.69
C ALA A 36 3.97 4.48 -26.39
N ALA A 37 3.84 3.87 -25.21
CA ALA A 37 2.63 3.15 -24.83
C ALA A 37 1.39 4.06 -24.71
N LEU A 38 1.55 5.28 -24.19
CA LEU A 38 0.47 6.27 -24.14
C LEU A 38 0.07 6.78 -25.53
N ALA A 39 0.98 6.73 -26.51
CA ALA A 39 0.71 7.01 -27.92
C ALA A 39 0.09 5.82 -28.67
N ARG A 40 -0.23 4.71 -27.96
CA ARG A 40 -0.80 3.46 -28.48
C ARG A 40 0.13 2.67 -29.39
N GLU A 41 1.43 2.71 -29.12
CA GLU A 41 2.30 1.65 -29.62
C GLU A 41 1.88 0.28 -29.05
N PRO A 42 2.05 -0.81 -29.81
CA PRO A 42 1.53 -2.12 -29.41
C PRO A 42 2.23 -2.63 -28.13
N VAL A 43 1.47 -2.68 -27.05
CA VAL A 43 1.82 -3.43 -25.83
C VAL A 43 1.01 -4.72 -25.85
N ALA A 44 1.54 -5.82 -25.28
CA ALA A 44 0.80 -7.07 -25.19
C ALA A 44 -0.51 -6.86 -24.41
N GLU A 45 -1.63 -7.34 -24.95
CA GLU A 45 -2.96 -7.21 -24.34
C GLU A 45 -3.55 -8.56 -23.91
N GLY A 46 -4.46 -8.54 -22.95
CA GLY A 46 -5.19 -9.70 -22.43
C GLY A 46 -4.33 -10.62 -21.56
N TRP A 47 -4.94 -11.71 -21.11
CA TRP A 47 -4.35 -12.60 -20.09
C TRP A 47 -3.53 -13.76 -20.65
N GLY A 48 -3.34 -13.84 -21.98
CA GLY A 48 -2.71 -15.00 -22.63
C GLY A 48 -3.57 -16.27 -22.67
N THR A 49 -4.59 -16.36 -21.81
CA THR A 49 -5.65 -17.37 -21.82
C THR A 49 -7.02 -16.70 -21.73
N GLU A 50 -8.08 -17.40 -22.15
CA GLU A 50 -9.44 -16.90 -22.00
C GLU A 50 -9.80 -16.81 -20.51
N ARG A 51 -10.33 -15.65 -20.10
CA ARG A 51 -10.83 -15.41 -18.74
C ARG A 51 -12.12 -14.61 -18.79
N ARG A 52 -13.01 -14.84 -17.82
CA ARG A 52 -14.25 -14.10 -17.64
C ARG A 52 -14.06 -13.00 -16.60
N ALA A 53 -14.33 -11.76 -16.98
CA ALA A 53 -14.29 -10.62 -16.07
C ALA A 53 -15.65 -10.45 -15.37
N ILE A 54 -15.62 -10.25 -14.06
CA ILE A 54 -16.77 -10.00 -13.21
C ILE A 54 -16.54 -8.68 -12.47
N LYS A 55 -17.45 -7.74 -12.63
CA LYS A 55 -17.44 -6.43 -11.96
C LYS A 55 -18.37 -6.44 -10.76
N CYS A 56 -17.84 -5.98 -9.62
CA CYS A 56 -18.67 -5.69 -8.45
C CYS A 56 -19.24 -4.27 -8.54
N GLN A 57 -20.55 -4.13 -8.49
CA GLN A 57 -21.24 -2.83 -8.52
C GLN A 57 -21.15 -2.07 -7.19
N ASN A 58 -20.76 -2.74 -6.09
CA ASN A 58 -20.65 -2.12 -4.77
C ASN A 58 -19.28 -1.50 -4.49
N CYS A 59 -18.18 -2.21 -4.80
CA CYS A 59 -16.82 -1.70 -4.57
C CYS A 59 -16.08 -1.30 -5.86
N GLY A 60 -16.58 -1.67 -7.04
CA GLY A 60 -15.94 -1.32 -8.31
C GLY A 60 -14.80 -2.25 -8.75
N ALA A 61 -14.43 -3.25 -7.95
CA ALA A 61 -13.44 -4.26 -8.33
C ALA A 61 -13.88 -5.00 -9.60
N VAL A 62 -12.92 -5.30 -10.49
CA VAL A 62 -13.13 -6.17 -11.65
C VAL A 62 -12.18 -7.35 -11.54
N THR A 63 -12.73 -8.52 -11.25
CA THR A 63 -11.97 -9.77 -11.05
C THR A 63 -12.14 -10.69 -12.23
N THR A 64 -11.07 -11.40 -12.60
CA THR A 64 -11.05 -12.35 -13.71
C THR A 64 -10.96 -13.78 -13.20
N PHE A 65 -11.76 -14.66 -13.80
CA PHE A 65 -11.86 -16.08 -13.48
C PHE A 65 -11.62 -16.92 -14.73
N GLU A 66 -11.31 -18.20 -14.55
CA GLU A 66 -11.32 -19.17 -15.64
C GLU A 66 -12.74 -19.31 -16.23
N PRO A 67 -12.90 -19.70 -17.52
CA PRO A 67 -14.19 -19.71 -18.20
C PRO A 67 -15.30 -20.53 -17.50
N GLY A 68 -14.94 -21.54 -16.70
CA GLY A 68 -15.87 -22.36 -15.94
C GLY A 68 -16.17 -21.88 -14.52
N GLN A 69 -15.52 -20.81 -14.05
CA GLN A 69 -15.64 -20.30 -12.69
C GLN A 69 -16.37 -18.96 -12.65
N VAL A 70 -17.21 -18.78 -11.65
CA VAL A 70 -17.85 -17.50 -11.32
C VAL A 70 -17.91 -17.34 -9.81
N ALA A 71 -17.77 -16.10 -9.33
CA ALA A 71 -17.98 -15.81 -7.92
C ALA A 71 -19.44 -15.42 -7.68
N ALA A 72 -20.12 -16.11 -6.74
CA ALA A 72 -21.47 -15.74 -6.30
C ALA A 72 -21.49 -14.41 -5.50
N LYS A 73 -20.34 -14.03 -4.93
CA LYS A 73 -20.14 -12.79 -4.19
C LYS A 73 -18.79 -12.18 -4.49
N CYS A 74 -18.68 -10.87 -4.35
CA CYS A 74 -17.42 -10.16 -4.48
C CYS A 74 -16.43 -10.55 -3.37
N GLN A 75 -15.23 -10.99 -3.76
CA GLN A 75 -14.15 -11.40 -2.85
C GLN A 75 -13.58 -10.25 -2.01
N PHE A 76 -13.84 -8.99 -2.40
CA PHE A 76 -13.38 -7.81 -1.68
C PHE A 76 -14.37 -7.29 -0.63
N CYS A 77 -15.68 -7.36 -0.92
CA CYS A 77 -16.69 -6.71 -0.08
C CYS A 77 -17.91 -7.55 0.29
N ASP A 78 -17.91 -8.86 -0.04
CA ASP A 78 -19.00 -9.80 0.26
C ASP A 78 -20.37 -9.37 -0.32
N SER A 79 -20.37 -8.51 -1.34
CA SER A 79 -21.58 -8.09 -2.05
C SER A 79 -21.98 -9.12 -3.11
N SER A 80 -23.28 -9.42 -3.21
CA SER A 80 -23.86 -10.25 -4.28
C SER A 80 -24.13 -9.47 -5.58
N HIS A 81 -23.90 -8.16 -5.59
CA HIS A 81 -24.07 -7.32 -6.79
C HIS A 81 -22.84 -7.41 -7.70
N VAL A 82 -22.67 -8.58 -8.31
CA VAL A 82 -21.61 -8.89 -9.26
C VAL A 82 -22.22 -9.19 -10.62
N VAL A 83 -21.63 -8.64 -11.67
CA VAL A 83 -22.11 -8.77 -13.06
C VAL A 83 -20.95 -9.10 -13.99
N GLU A 84 -21.23 -9.86 -15.04
CA GLU A 84 -20.24 -10.14 -16.07
C GLU A 84 -19.91 -8.88 -16.88
N GLU A 85 -18.62 -8.60 -17.05
CA GLU A 85 -18.10 -7.44 -17.77
C GLU A 85 -17.71 -7.87 -19.19
N LYS A 86 -18.64 -7.70 -20.15
CA LYS A 86 -18.54 -8.25 -21.52
C LYS A 86 -17.81 -7.35 -22.52
N ASN A 87 -17.66 -6.05 -22.23
CA ASN A 87 -17.27 -5.04 -23.22
C ASN A 87 -15.88 -4.43 -22.98
N ARG A 88 -14.97 -5.15 -22.32
CA ARG A 88 -13.58 -4.70 -22.15
C ARG A 88 -12.67 -5.26 -23.25
N ARG A 89 -12.03 -4.35 -23.99
CA ARG A 89 -10.91 -4.63 -24.90
C ARG A 89 -9.65 -3.95 -24.35
N GLY A 90 -8.48 -4.51 -24.63
CA GLY A 90 -7.20 -3.84 -24.41
C GLY A 90 -6.75 -3.67 -22.96
N VAL A 91 -6.92 -4.71 -22.13
CA VAL A 91 -6.22 -4.79 -20.83
C VAL A 91 -4.75 -5.05 -21.12
N ILE A 92 -3.84 -4.17 -20.69
CA ILE A 92 -2.40 -4.38 -20.79
C ILE A 92 -2.06 -5.64 -19.99
N ARG A 93 -1.43 -6.61 -20.66
CA ARG A 93 -1.00 -7.86 -20.04
C ARG A 93 0.02 -7.56 -18.93
N PRO A 94 -0.05 -8.25 -17.78
CA PRO A 94 1.04 -8.19 -16.82
C PRO A 94 2.34 -8.63 -17.48
N GLU A 95 3.42 -7.89 -17.27
CA GLU A 95 4.75 -8.31 -17.69
C GLU A 95 5.35 -9.29 -16.67
N SER A 96 5.03 -9.09 -15.40
CA SER A 96 5.58 -9.88 -14.31
C SER A 96 4.59 -10.04 -13.16
N LEU A 97 4.89 -10.99 -12.28
CA LEU A 97 4.18 -11.17 -11.02
C LEU A 97 5.10 -11.66 -9.92
N LEU A 98 4.67 -11.47 -8.67
CA LEU A 98 5.26 -12.15 -7.52
C LEU A 98 4.47 -13.42 -7.23
N PRO A 99 5.05 -14.63 -7.30
CA PRO A 99 4.34 -15.84 -6.93
C PRO A 99 3.91 -15.80 -5.45
N PHE A 100 2.72 -16.33 -5.14
CA PHE A 100 2.32 -16.54 -3.75
C PHE A 100 3.36 -17.40 -3.04
N SER A 101 3.93 -16.89 -1.94
CA SER A 101 4.84 -17.62 -1.06
C SER A 101 4.15 -18.13 0.21
N VAL A 102 3.07 -17.45 0.61
CA VAL A 102 2.25 -17.82 1.76
C VAL A 102 1.02 -18.57 1.27
N ASP A 103 0.91 -19.84 1.65
CA ASP A 103 -0.25 -20.68 1.32
C ASP A 103 -1.51 -20.30 2.12
N LYS A 104 -2.66 -20.79 1.67
CA LYS A 104 -3.97 -20.45 2.25
C LYS A 104 -4.09 -20.81 3.73
N ASN A 105 -3.54 -21.95 4.16
CA ASN A 105 -3.65 -22.39 5.55
C ASN A 105 -2.80 -21.50 6.46
N THR A 106 -1.57 -21.19 6.04
CA THR A 106 -0.72 -20.24 6.76
C THR A 106 -1.36 -18.86 6.84
N ALA A 107 -1.92 -18.36 5.74
CA ALA A 107 -2.64 -17.08 5.71
C ALA A 107 -3.85 -17.09 6.67
N LEU A 108 -4.64 -18.16 6.69
CA LEU A 108 -5.78 -18.30 7.61
C LEU A 108 -5.34 -18.32 9.08
N GLN A 109 -4.26 -19.05 9.41
CA GLN A 109 -3.71 -19.09 10.77
C GLN A 109 -3.27 -17.70 11.22
N ARG A 110 -2.56 -16.95 10.36
CA ARG A 110 -2.12 -15.58 10.63
C ARG A 110 -3.30 -14.63 10.80
N PHE A 111 -4.34 -14.77 9.97
CA PHE A 111 -5.57 -13.98 10.08
C PHE A 111 -6.32 -14.25 11.38
N SER A 112 -6.52 -15.53 11.74
CA SER A 112 -7.14 -15.93 13.02
C SER A 112 -6.36 -15.40 14.22
N ALA A 113 -5.04 -15.55 14.22
CA ALA A 113 -4.17 -15.04 15.25
C ALA A 113 -4.25 -13.50 15.35
N TRP A 114 -4.28 -12.81 14.20
CA TRP A 114 -4.46 -11.38 14.15
C TRP A 114 -5.79 -10.97 14.76
N LEU A 115 -6.93 -11.59 14.39
CA LEU A 115 -8.26 -11.31 14.95
C LEU A 115 -8.31 -11.45 16.48
N GLY A 116 -7.59 -12.44 17.02
CA GLY A 116 -7.50 -12.69 18.46
C GLY A 116 -6.69 -11.65 19.25
N ARG A 117 -5.93 -10.76 18.61
CA ARG A 117 -5.13 -9.72 19.28
C ARG A 117 -5.95 -8.48 19.62
N GLY A 118 -5.65 -7.84 20.74
CA GLY A 118 -6.20 -6.53 21.12
C GLY A 118 -7.29 -6.62 22.19
N TRP A 119 -7.09 -5.89 23.30
CA TRP A 119 -7.97 -5.91 24.48
C TRP A 119 -9.43 -5.64 24.11
N PHE A 120 -9.67 -4.59 23.33
CA PHE A 120 -11.01 -4.12 23.00
C PHE A 120 -11.71 -4.93 21.93
N ARG A 121 -11.15 -6.03 21.42
CA ARG A 121 -11.80 -6.84 20.39
C ARG A 121 -12.81 -7.82 21.00
N PRO A 122 -13.97 -8.10 20.36
CA PRO A 122 -14.88 -9.16 20.78
C PRO A 122 -14.18 -10.53 20.87
N GLY A 123 -14.44 -11.28 21.94
CA GLY A 123 -13.74 -12.55 22.21
C GLY A 123 -14.04 -13.67 21.21
N ASN A 124 -15.17 -13.58 20.50
CA ASN A 124 -15.60 -14.56 19.50
C ASN A 124 -15.08 -14.26 18.08
N LEU A 125 -14.35 -13.15 17.86
CA LEU A 125 -13.91 -12.75 16.53
C LEU A 125 -13.07 -13.81 15.82
N LYS A 126 -12.19 -14.50 16.56
CA LYS A 126 -11.33 -15.55 16.00
C LYS A 126 -12.11 -16.68 15.32
N HIS A 127 -13.37 -16.89 15.68
CA HIS A 127 -14.23 -17.91 15.07
C HIS A 127 -14.83 -17.47 13.73
N LEU A 128 -14.70 -16.19 13.36
CA LEU A 128 -15.11 -15.71 12.04
C LEU A 128 -14.05 -16.02 10.98
N ALA A 129 -12.80 -16.33 11.37
CA ALA A 129 -11.79 -16.77 10.43
C ALA A 129 -12.18 -18.13 9.85
N SER A 130 -12.74 -18.12 8.64
CA SER A 130 -13.03 -19.33 7.87
C SER A 130 -12.30 -19.33 6.53
N LEU A 131 -12.10 -20.53 5.98
CA LEU A 131 -11.50 -20.71 4.65
C LEU A 131 -12.33 -20.07 3.55
N ASP A 132 -13.65 -19.99 3.72
CA ASP A 132 -14.57 -19.45 2.71
C ASP A 132 -14.47 -17.93 2.57
N GLN A 133 -14.04 -17.25 3.64
CA GLN A 133 -13.91 -15.79 3.64
C GLN A 133 -12.55 -15.31 3.16
N LEU A 134 -11.58 -16.22 2.98
CA LEU A 134 -10.21 -15.90 2.59
C LEU A 134 -9.96 -16.28 1.13
N HIS A 135 -9.73 -15.28 0.29
CA HIS A 135 -9.50 -15.43 -1.14
C HIS A 135 -8.10 -14.99 -1.53
N GLY A 136 -7.40 -15.79 -2.32
CA GLY A 136 -6.12 -15.43 -2.90
C GLY A 136 -6.36 -14.65 -4.18
N ILE A 137 -5.89 -13.40 -4.22
CA ILE A 137 -6.08 -12.49 -5.35
C ILE A 137 -4.74 -11.89 -5.74
N TYR A 138 -4.43 -11.93 -7.04
CA TYR A 138 -3.40 -11.10 -7.63
C TYR A 138 -3.95 -9.70 -7.87
N LEU A 139 -3.42 -8.72 -7.14
CA LEU A 139 -3.79 -7.31 -7.31
C LEU A 139 -2.89 -6.64 -8.37
N PRO A 140 -3.45 -5.75 -9.20
CA PRO A 140 -2.72 -5.05 -10.23
C PRO A 140 -1.97 -3.84 -9.67
N PHE A 141 -0.74 -3.69 -10.11
CA PHE A 141 0.14 -2.56 -9.81
C PHE A 141 0.85 -2.10 -11.08
N TRP A 142 1.15 -0.82 -11.14
CA TRP A 142 2.16 -0.28 -12.04
C TRP A 142 3.47 -0.14 -11.29
N THR A 143 4.57 -0.43 -11.96
CA THR A 143 5.88 0.06 -11.54
C THR A 143 6.38 1.04 -12.59
N PHE A 144 7.06 2.08 -12.15
CA PHE A 144 7.62 3.10 -13.02
C PHE A 144 9.09 3.31 -12.68
N ASP A 145 9.87 3.37 -13.72
CA ASP A 145 11.28 3.67 -13.66
C ASP A 145 11.50 5.04 -14.29
N ALA A 146 12.34 5.87 -13.68
CA ALA A 146 12.54 7.23 -14.18
C ALA A 146 13.91 7.81 -13.81
N ASP A 147 14.61 8.32 -14.83
CA ASP A 147 15.73 9.24 -14.67
C ASP A 147 15.17 10.63 -14.32
N THR A 148 15.66 11.23 -13.23
CA THR A 148 15.22 12.56 -12.79
C THR A 148 16.40 13.53 -12.67
N SER A 149 16.15 14.76 -13.08
CA SER A 149 17.07 15.89 -12.89
C SER A 149 16.29 17.07 -12.34
N SER A 150 16.71 17.56 -11.18
CA SER A 150 16.03 18.60 -10.42
C SER A 150 16.94 19.78 -10.16
N ARG A 151 16.37 20.98 -10.22
CA ARG A 151 16.98 22.22 -9.72
C ARG A 151 16.13 22.73 -8.57
N TRP A 152 16.77 23.09 -7.47
CA TRP A 152 16.08 23.60 -6.29
C TRP A 152 16.64 24.94 -5.84
N ARG A 153 15.80 25.73 -5.20
CA ARG A 153 16.17 26.97 -4.50
C ARG A 153 15.41 27.07 -3.19
N ALA A 154 16.06 27.61 -2.16
CA ALA A 154 15.47 27.81 -0.85
C ALA A 154 16.15 28.98 -0.13
N GLN A 155 15.57 29.43 0.98
CA GLN A 155 16.30 30.22 1.97
C GLN A 155 16.76 29.29 3.10
N ALA A 156 18.07 29.21 3.27
CA ALA A 156 18.73 28.58 4.41
C ALA A 156 18.69 29.51 5.62
N GLY A 157 18.22 29.02 6.75
CA GLY A 157 18.17 29.73 8.02
C GLY A 157 19.31 29.29 8.92
N TYR A 158 20.12 30.25 9.37
CA TYR A 158 21.17 30.01 10.37
C TYR A 158 20.78 30.69 11.67
N HIS A 159 20.65 29.91 12.73
CA HIS A 159 20.33 30.40 14.06
C HIS A 159 21.54 31.10 14.66
N TYR A 160 21.29 32.27 15.25
CA TYR A 160 22.26 32.96 16.07
C TYR A 160 21.54 33.58 17.25
N TYR A 161 22.26 33.74 18.36
CA TYR A 161 21.72 34.26 19.60
C TYR A 161 22.28 35.64 19.89
N THR A 162 21.42 36.56 20.31
CA THR A 162 21.85 37.86 20.83
C THR A 162 21.35 38.05 22.25
N ALA A 163 22.09 38.85 23.03
CA ALA A 163 21.73 39.20 24.38
C ALA A 163 20.80 40.43 24.36
N GLU A 164 19.54 40.25 24.77
CA GLU A 164 18.60 41.35 24.97
C GLU A 164 18.47 41.68 26.45
N ARG A 165 18.57 42.98 26.78
CA ARG A 165 18.27 43.50 28.12
C ARG A 165 16.79 43.80 28.23
N TYR A 166 16.16 43.34 29.31
CA TYR A 166 14.80 43.72 29.67
C TYR A 166 14.73 44.10 31.14
N THR A 167 13.82 45.02 31.47
CA THR A 167 13.58 45.43 32.85
C THR A 167 12.38 44.67 33.40
N THR A 168 12.53 44.08 34.57
CA THR A 168 11.44 43.43 35.30
C THR A 168 11.45 43.93 36.74
N THR A 169 10.34 43.78 37.46
CA THR A 169 10.25 44.19 38.85
C THR A 169 10.47 42.98 39.74
N GLU A 170 11.53 42.98 40.55
CA GLU A 170 11.76 42.00 41.61
C GLU A 170 11.79 42.71 42.95
N ASN A 171 11.02 42.23 43.92
CA ASN A 171 10.89 42.84 45.25
C ASN A 171 10.53 44.35 45.21
N GLY A 172 9.65 44.74 44.27
CA GLY A 172 9.19 46.12 44.12
C GLY A 172 10.22 47.09 43.53
N ARG A 173 11.40 46.60 43.08
CA ARG A 173 12.44 47.41 42.43
C ARG A 173 12.64 46.99 40.97
N PRO A 174 12.86 47.94 40.04
CA PRO A 174 13.22 47.61 38.67
C PRO A 174 14.62 46.98 38.64
N VAL A 175 14.72 45.79 38.07
CA VAL A 175 15.96 45.03 37.86
C VAL A 175 16.12 44.78 36.36
N THR A 176 17.29 45.12 35.81
CA THR A 176 17.63 44.78 34.42
C THR A 176 18.21 43.37 34.36
N LYS A 177 17.59 42.50 33.57
CA LYS A 177 18.07 41.15 33.29
C LYS A 177 18.42 41.00 31.81
N THR A 178 19.25 40.02 31.52
CA THR A 178 19.62 39.65 30.15
C THR A 178 19.00 38.30 29.82
N ARG A 179 18.39 38.17 28.64
CA ARG A 179 17.95 36.90 28.08
C ARG A 179 18.60 36.68 26.72
N GLN A 180 18.84 35.42 26.38
CA GLN A 180 19.26 35.03 25.04
C GLN A 180 18.01 35.00 24.14
N VAL A 181 18.07 35.71 23.01
CA VAL A 181 17.01 35.70 22.00
C VAL A 181 17.56 35.08 20.72
N GLN A 182 16.83 34.10 20.19
CA GLN A 182 17.19 33.41 18.96
C GLN A 182 16.71 34.22 17.76
N HIS A 183 17.62 34.51 16.84
CA HIS A 183 17.33 35.08 15.53
C HIS A 183 17.69 34.08 14.44
N THR A 184 17.15 34.29 13.23
CA THR A 184 17.47 33.46 12.07
C THR A 184 17.92 34.34 10.93
N ARG A 185 19.17 34.17 10.49
CA ARG A 185 19.70 34.81 9.28
C ARG A 185 19.32 33.97 8.06
N TRP A 186 18.57 34.56 7.14
CA TRP A 186 18.13 33.89 5.92
C TRP A 186 19.05 34.19 4.75
N VAL A 187 19.56 33.15 4.08
CA VAL A 187 20.44 33.26 2.91
C VAL A 187 19.83 32.47 1.76
N TRP A 188 19.69 33.09 0.59
CA TRP A 188 19.27 32.37 -0.62
C TRP A 188 20.36 31.37 -1.03
N THR A 189 19.93 30.15 -1.28
CA THR A 189 20.77 29.05 -1.72
C THR A 189 20.03 28.25 -2.78
N ALA A 190 20.80 27.60 -3.65
CA ALA A 190 20.29 26.80 -4.74
C ALA A 190 21.22 25.61 -4.99
N GLY A 191 20.68 24.57 -5.61
CA GLY A 191 21.44 23.39 -5.97
C GLY A 191 20.71 22.56 -7.00
N SER A 192 21.31 21.42 -7.32
CA SER A 192 20.76 20.42 -8.22
C SER A 192 20.77 19.06 -7.57
N HIS A 193 19.85 18.21 -7.98
CA HIS A 193 19.76 16.82 -7.56
C HIS A 193 19.42 15.96 -8.77
N ALA A 194 20.09 14.83 -8.93
CA ALA A 194 19.75 13.84 -9.94
C ALA A 194 19.63 12.49 -9.24
N ALA A 195 18.62 11.72 -9.64
CA ALA A 195 18.34 10.41 -9.07
C ALA A 195 17.64 9.54 -10.12
N PHE A 196 17.93 8.25 -10.06
CA PHE A 196 17.15 7.22 -10.73
C PHE A 196 16.20 6.60 -9.72
N TYR A 197 14.92 6.50 -10.07
CA TYR A 197 13.92 5.79 -9.30
C TYR A 197 13.60 4.51 -10.03
N ASP A 198 13.90 3.39 -9.39
CA ASP A 198 13.67 2.02 -9.84
C ASP A 198 12.43 1.48 -9.11
N ASP A 199 11.51 0.87 -9.85
CA ASP A 199 10.31 0.20 -9.33
C ASP A 199 9.43 1.10 -8.45
N GLN A 200 9.13 2.33 -8.91
CA GLN A 200 8.15 3.16 -8.23
C GLN A 200 6.75 2.53 -8.32
N LEU A 201 6.39 1.84 -7.24
CA LEU A 201 5.15 1.08 -7.15
C LEU A 201 3.92 2.01 -7.02
N VAL A 202 2.88 1.70 -7.80
CA VAL A 202 1.59 2.39 -7.79
C VAL A 202 0.48 1.34 -7.86
N PHE A 203 -0.34 1.25 -6.81
CA PHE A 203 -1.50 0.36 -6.79
C PHE A 203 -2.52 0.75 -7.88
N ALA A 204 -3.14 -0.24 -8.51
CA ALA A 204 -4.13 -0.03 -9.57
C ALA A 204 -5.47 -0.75 -9.33
N SER A 205 -5.69 -1.25 -8.12
CA SER A 205 -6.91 -1.94 -7.68
C SER A 205 -8.11 -0.99 -7.54
N GLY A 206 -9.31 -1.50 -7.84
CA GLY A 206 -10.58 -0.87 -7.45
C GLY A 206 -11.22 -1.50 -6.19
N GLY A 207 -10.88 -2.75 -5.87
CA GLY A 207 -11.39 -3.48 -4.70
C GLY A 207 -10.70 -3.13 -3.37
N VAL A 208 -9.54 -2.49 -3.42
CA VAL A 208 -8.72 -2.09 -2.27
C VAL A 208 -8.44 -0.60 -2.32
N ASN A 209 -8.60 0.10 -1.18
CA ASN A 209 -8.28 1.53 -1.13
C ASN A 209 -6.78 1.79 -0.91
N ARG A 210 -6.34 3.03 -1.20
CA ARG A 210 -4.94 3.45 -1.09
C ARG A 210 -4.28 3.18 0.26
N ASN A 211 -5.00 3.39 1.37
CA ASN A 211 -4.46 3.19 2.70
C ASN A 211 -4.22 1.71 3.00
N GLN A 212 -5.12 0.85 2.54
CA GLN A 212 -5.00 -0.59 2.67
C GLN A 212 -3.89 -1.15 1.76
N ALA A 213 -3.79 -0.68 0.51
CA ALA A 213 -2.72 -1.06 -0.40
C ALA A 213 -1.34 -0.69 0.16
N ARG A 214 -1.19 0.53 0.71
CA ARG A 214 0.05 0.94 1.38
C ARG A 214 0.34 0.12 2.65
N ALA A 215 -0.69 -0.29 3.38
CA ALA A 215 -0.49 -1.02 4.63
C ALA A 215 0.14 -2.40 4.42
N ILE A 216 -0.11 -3.05 3.29
CA ILE A 216 0.44 -4.38 2.97
C ILE A 216 1.83 -4.34 2.30
N GLU A 217 2.36 -3.15 2.01
CA GLU A 217 3.75 -2.96 1.58
C GLU A 217 4.72 -3.09 2.79
N PRO A 218 5.99 -3.49 2.58
CA PRO A 218 6.66 -3.65 1.29
C PRO A 218 6.49 -5.05 0.66
N PHE A 219 6.65 -5.08 -0.66
CA PHE A 219 6.88 -6.31 -1.42
C PHE A 219 8.34 -6.35 -1.88
N ASP A 220 8.96 -7.53 -1.89
CA ASP A 220 10.29 -7.75 -2.43
C ASP A 220 10.20 -7.97 -3.95
N LEU A 221 10.21 -6.85 -4.71
CA LEU A 221 10.05 -6.83 -6.17
C LEU A 221 11.23 -7.47 -6.92
N LYS A 222 12.37 -7.69 -6.26
CA LYS A 222 13.50 -8.43 -6.85
C LYS A 222 13.18 -9.89 -7.13
N LYS A 223 12.08 -10.41 -6.57
CA LYS A 223 11.58 -11.78 -6.79
C LYS A 223 10.50 -11.85 -7.87
N LEU A 224 10.30 -10.78 -8.63
CA LEU A 224 9.38 -10.80 -9.75
C LEU A 224 9.84 -11.85 -10.77
N VAL A 225 8.88 -12.63 -11.24
CA VAL A 225 9.07 -13.58 -12.33
C VAL A 225 8.26 -13.12 -13.55
N PRO A 226 8.69 -13.46 -14.77
CA PRO A 226 7.93 -13.17 -15.98
C PRO A 226 6.51 -13.73 -15.89
N TYR A 227 5.54 -12.94 -16.35
CA TYR A 227 4.14 -13.34 -16.32
C TYR A 227 3.92 -14.57 -17.21
N ARG A 228 3.25 -15.56 -16.62
CA ARG A 228 2.77 -16.76 -17.29
C ARG A 228 1.33 -17.03 -16.86
N PRO A 229 0.40 -17.29 -17.80
CA PRO A 229 -1.01 -17.55 -17.45
C PRO A 229 -1.19 -18.70 -16.45
N GLU A 230 -0.26 -19.65 -16.40
CA GLU A 230 -0.22 -20.79 -15.48
C GLU A 230 -0.22 -20.36 -14.00
N TYR A 231 0.40 -19.23 -13.65
CA TYR A 231 0.34 -18.70 -12.28
C TYR A 231 -1.07 -18.29 -11.85
N LEU A 232 -1.97 -18.02 -12.80
CA LEU A 232 -3.37 -17.70 -12.55
C LEU A 232 -4.28 -18.94 -12.56
N ALA A 233 -3.75 -20.14 -12.79
CA ALA A 233 -4.53 -21.36 -12.82
C ALA A 233 -5.06 -21.70 -11.42
N GLY A 234 -6.38 -21.62 -11.24
CA GLY A 234 -7.03 -21.72 -9.93
C GLY A 234 -6.92 -20.49 -9.02
N TRP A 235 -6.43 -19.35 -9.53
CA TRP A 235 -6.31 -18.09 -8.79
C TRP A 235 -7.12 -16.97 -9.44
N THR A 236 -7.64 -16.06 -8.61
CA THR A 236 -8.27 -14.82 -9.08
C THR A 236 -7.19 -13.78 -9.36
N ALA A 237 -7.35 -13.00 -10.44
CA ALA A 237 -6.61 -11.76 -10.65
C ALA A 237 -7.59 -10.60 -10.81
N GLU A 238 -7.27 -9.44 -10.27
CA GLU A 238 -8.04 -8.22 -10.51
C GLU A 238 -7.45 -7.47 -11.72
N GLU A 239 -8.33 -6.93 -12.57
CA GLU A 239 -7.93 -6.01 -13.64
C GLU A 239 -7.67 -4.62 -13.06
N TYR A 240 -6.69 -3.89 -13.60
CA TYR A 240 -6.47 -2.52 -13.15
C TYR A 240 -7.69 -1.63 -13.45
N GLN A 241 -8.02 -0.79 -12.47
CA GLN A 241 -9.05 0.26 -12.59
C GLN A 241 -8.42 1.66 -12.69
N VAL A 242 -7.16 1.78 -12.29
CA VAL A 242 -6.31 2.94 -12.54
C VAL A 242 -5.54 2.67 -13.83
N ASP A 243 -5.91 3.37 -14.91
CA ASP A 243 -5.22 3.24 -16.19
C ASP A 243 -3.77 3.73 -16.13
N LEU A 244 -2.97 3.41 -17.15
CA LEU A 244 -1.55 3.75 -17.20
C LEU A 244 -1.26 5.25 -17.01
N ARG A 245 -2.08 6.14 -17.58
CA ARG A 245 -1.90 7.60 -17.47
C ARG A 245 -2.17 8.07 -16.04
N GLN A 246 -3.25 7.59 -15.43
CA GLN A 246 -3.58 7.88 -14.04
C GLN A 246 -2.52 7.31 -13.08
N GLY A 247 -2.05 6.10 -13.36
CA GLY A 247 -0.97 5.44 -12.63
C GLY A 247 0.30 6.27 -12.67
N TRP A 248 0.70 6.74 -13.85
CA TRP A 248 1.87 7.60 -13.99
C TRP A 248 1.75 8.92 -13.25
N ASN A 249 0.60 9.61 -13.34
CA ASN A 249 0.39 10.84 -12.59
C ASN A 249 0.61 10.62 -11.08
N THR A 250 0.09 9.51 -10.56
CA THR A 250 0.28 9.11 -9.16
C THR A 250 1.74 8.77 -8.85
N GLY A 251 2.43 8.02 -9.71
CA GLY A 251 3.85 7.68 -9.57
C GLY A 251 4.74 8.93 -9.59
N LYS A 252 4.48 9.85 -10.52
CA LYS A 252 5.16 11.13 -10.66
C LYS A 252 5.02 11.98 -9.40
N GLU A 253 3.82 12.08 -8.82
CA GLU A 253 3.61 12.79 -7.54
C GLU A 253 4.42 12.16 -6.40
N GLN A 254 4.45 10.83 -6.32
CA GLN A 254 5.23 10.12 -5.29
C GLN A 254 6.73 10.38 -5.44
N ILE A 255 7.26 10.30 -6.66
CA ILE A 255 8.67 10.61 -6.96
C ILE A 255 8.97 12.07 -6.63
N GLN A 256 8.12 13.01 -7.04
CA GLN A 256 8.30 14.43 -6.72
C GLN A 256 8.32 14.71 -5.22
N ALA A 257 7.51 14.00 -4.43
CA ALA A 257 7.53 14.11 -2.97
C ALA A 257 8.86 13.59 -2.38
N LYS A 258 9.39 12.47 -2.88
CA LYS A 258 10.72 11.93 -2.50
C LYS A 258 11.84 12.92 -2.83
N ILE A 259 11.89 13.40 -4.08
CA ILE A 259 12.85 14.41 -4.55
C ILE A 259 12.78 15.66 -3.68
N ARG A 260 11.57 16.15 -3.36
CA ARG A 260 11.41 17.34 -2.52
C ARG A 260 11.98 17.11 -1.12
N ALA A 261 11.77 15.93 -0.52
CA ALA A 261 12.33 15.58 0.78
C ALA A 261 13.86 15.40 0.74
N GLU A 262 14.42 14.96 -0.38
CA GLU A 262 15.86 14.84 -0.61
C GLU A 262 16.52 16.21 -0.81
N CYS A 263 15.96 17.06 -1.68
CA CYS A 263 16.41 18.44 -1.87
C CYS A 263 16.29 19.26 -0.58
N SER A 264 15.23 19.04 0.20
CA SER A 264 15.04 19.62 1.52
C SER A 264 16.19 19.29 2.48
N ARG A 265 16.76 18.07 2.41
CA ARG A 265 17.91 17.66 3.22
C ARG A 265 19.24 18.24 2.71
N MET A 266 19.29 18.72 1.47
CA MET A 266 20.45 19.37 0.89
C MET A 266 20.52 20.87 1.19
N VAL A 267 19.43 21.49 1.67
CA VAL A 267 19.45 22.90 2.08
C VAL A 267 20.33 23.05 3.31
N PRO A 268 21.41 23.85 3.27
CA PRO A 268 22.28 24.05 4.44
C PRO A 268 21.58 24.89 5.52
N GLY A 269 22.16 24.90 6.72
CA GLY A 269 21.66 25.66 7.86
C GLY A 269 20.79 24.83 8.81
N ASP A 270 20.28 25.48 9.84
CA ASP A 270 19.50 24.86 10.94
C ASP A 270 18.02 24.71 10.58
N THR A 271 17.54 25.53 9.65
CA THR A 271 16.16 25.52 9.18
C THR A 271 16.08 26.03 7.74
N GLN A 272 14.90 25.96 7.13
CA GLN A 272 14.69 26.42 5.76
C GLN A 272 13.30 27.00 5.55
N ARG A 273 13.15 27.79 4.49
CA ARG A 273 11.84 28.20 3.97
C ARG A 273 11.88 28.43 2.45
N PHE A 274 10.69 28.51 1.86
CA PHE A 274 10.50 28.77 0.42
C PHE A 274 11.24 27.78 -0.50
N LEU A 275 11.34 26.51 -0.08
CA LEU A 275 11.88 25.46 -0.93
C LEU A 275 11.00 25.29 -2.18
N SER A 276 11.59 25.56 -3.33
CA SER A 276 11.02 25.32 -4.65
C SER A 276 11.93 24.34 -5.39
N VAL A 277 11.32 23.32 -5.99
CA VAL A 277 12.01 22.26 -6.71
C VAL A 277 11.33 22.12 -8.07
N ASN A 278 12.11 22.17 -9.14
CA ASN A 278 11.66 21.90 -10.49
C ASN A 278 12.37 20.65 -11.00
N THR A 279 11.60 19.66 -11.46
CA THR A 279 12.09 18.33 -11.85
C THR A 279 11.71 18.03 -13.29
N THR A 280 12.70 17.59 -14.06
CA THR A 280 12.51 16.97 -15.37
C THR A 280 12.63 15.46 -15.23
N PHE A 281 11.69 14.74 -15.84
CA PHE A 281 11.68 13.28 -15.95
C PHE A 281 12.16 12.90 -17.35
N ARG A 282 12.96 11.84 -17.45
CA ARG A 282 13.50 11.28 -18.71
C ARG A 282 13.46 9.77 -18.64
N LYS A 283 13.46 9.11 -19.81
CA LYS A 283 13.48 7.65 -19.96
C LYS A 283 12.50 6.97 -19.01
N VAL A 284 11.25 7.43 -19.03
CA VAL A 284 10.24 6.89 -18.13
C VAL A 284 9.75 5.58 -18.73
N THR A 285 10.02 4.49 -18.03
CA THR A 285 9.53 3.16 -18.41
C THR A 285 8.51 2.67 -17.39
N PHE A 286 7.72 1.67 -17.78
CA PHE A 286 6.75 1.05 -16.90
C PHE A 286 6.62 -0.44 -17.18
N LYS A 287 6.08 -1.16 -16.21
CA LYS A 287 5.54 -2.51 -16.40
C LYS A 287 4.29 -2.72 -15.54
N HIS A 288 3.34 -3.48 -16.08
CA HIS A 288 2.18 -3.97 -15.34
C HIS A 288 2.60 -5.18 -14.51
N VAL A 289 2.34 -5.14 -13.21
CA VAL A 289 2.78 -6.16 -12.25
C VAL A 289 1.60 -6.68 -11.45
N LEU A 290 1.55 -7.99 -11.21
CA LEU A 290 0.60 -8.59 -10.28
C LEU A 290 1.27 -8.97 -8.96
N LEU A 291 0.70 -8.49 -7.85
CA LEU A 291 1.22 -8.79 -6.51
C LEU A 291 0.23 -9.68 -5.72
N PRO A 292 0.71 -10.70 -4.99
CA PRO A 292 -0.12 -11.70 -4.34
C PRO A 292 -0.65 -11.17 -3.02
N VAL A 293 -1.97 -11.17 -2.85
CA VAL A 293 -2.64 -10.71 -1.63
C VAL A 293 -3.76 -11.68 -1.25
N TRP A 294 -3.82 -12.06 0.02
CA TRP A 294 -5.04 -12.69 0.54
C TRP A 294 -6.00 -11.62 1.03
N VAL A 295 -7.24 -11.69 0.55
CA VAL A 295 -8.32 -10.78 0.93
C VAL A 295 -9.32 -11.54 1.79
N ALA A 296 -9.57 -11.02 2.99
CA ALA A 296 -10.61 -11.48 3.89
C ALA A 296 -11.70 -10.42 4.01
N ALA A 297 -12.91 -10.75 3.55
CA ALA A 297 -14.09 -9.90 3.68
C ALA A 297 -15.10 -10.61 4.60
N TYR A 298 -15.41 -10.00 5.75
CA TYR A 298 -16.25 -10.63 6.76
C TYR A 298 -17.19 -9.64 7.43
N ARG A 299 -18.34 -10.13 7.89
CA ARG A 299 -19.35 -9.31 8.56
C ARG A 299 -19.34 -9.56 10.06
N TYR A 300 -19.49 -8.48 10.81
CA TYR A 300 -19.76 -8.53 12.24
C TYR A 300 -20.96 -7.64 12.54
N GLY A 301 -22.10 -8.27 12.82
CA GLY A 301 -23.41 -7.61 12.77
C GLY A 301 -23.71 -7.09 11.36
N ALA A 302 -24.16 -5.83 11.26
CA ALA A 302 -24.44 -5.18 9.98
C ALA A 302 -23.20 -4.60 9.28
N LYS A 303 -22.03 -4.58 9.94
CA LYS A 303 -20.83 -3.94 9.41
C LYS A 303 -19.92 -4.93 8.69
N LEU A 304 -19.42 -4.52 7.54
CA LEU A 304 -18.39 -5.21 6.78
C LEU A 304 -17.01 -4.78 7.27
N TYR A 305 -16.12 -5.75 7.41
CA TYR A 305 -14.71 -5.58 7.69
C TYR A 305 -13.91 -6.22 6.58
N GLN A 306 -12.79 -5.59 6.23
CA GLN A 306 -11.84 -6.10 5.26
C GLN A 306 -10.46 -6.17 5.90
N CYS A 307 -9.78 -7.29 5.68
CA CYS A 307 -8.41 -7.52 6.08
C CYS A 307 -7.63 -8.05 4.89
N LEU A 308 -6.42 -7.57 4.73
CA LEU A 308 -5.50 -7.95 3.68
C LEU A 308 -4.29 -8.62 4.30
N ILE A 309 -3.75 -9.61 3.59
CA ILE A 309 -2.55 -10.33 4.00
C ILE A 309 -1.60 -10.31 2.83
N ASN A 310 -0.39 -9.80 3.05
CA ASN A 310 0.65 -9.83 2.04
C ASN A 310 0.98 -11.31 1.71
N GLY A 311 0.79 -11.72 0.45
CA GLY A 311 0.96 -13.10 -0.01
C GLY A 311 2.42 -13.57 -0.09
N GLN A 312 3.38 -12.67 0.13
CA GLN A 312 4.80 -12.95 0.21
C GLN A 312 5.29 -13.03 1.67
N THR A 313 4.90 -12.08 2.53
CA THR A 313 5.40 -11.97 3.92
C THR A 313 4.46 -12.56 4.96
N GLY A 314 3.16 -12.65 4.65
CA GLY A 314 2.12 -13.06 5.58
C GLY A 314 1.72 -11.97 6.58
N GLU A 315 2.19 -10.72 6.40
CA GLU A 315 1.78 -9.61 7.24
C GLU A 315 0.28 -9.31 7.07
N VAL A 316 -0.43 -9.16 8.19
CA VAL A 316 -1.89 -8.99 8.23
C VAL A 316 -2.25 -7.56 8.60
N GLN A 317 -3.03 -6.90 7.76
CA GLN A 317 -3.41 -5.49 7.88
C GLN A 317 -4.90 -5.31 7.62
N GLY A 318 -5.61 -4.62 8.49
CA GLY A 318 -7.05 -4.46 8.34
C GLY A 318 -7.73 -3.82 9.53
N GLN A 319 -9.06 -3.76 9.45
CA GLN A 319 -9.91 -3.26 10.53
C GLN A 319 -10.59 -4.42 11.23
N ALA A 320 -10.72 -4.34 12.55
CA ALA A 320 -11.44 -5.32 13.36
C ALA A 320 -12.50 -4.61 14.21
N PRO A 321 -13.64 -5.26 14.51
CA PRO A 321 -14.65 -4.68 15.37
C PRO A 321 -14.13 -4.46 16.78
N VAL A 322 -14.67 -3.43 17.41
CA VAL A 322 -14.38 -3.05 18.80
C VAL A 322 -15.60 -3.39 19.65
N SER A 323 -15.35 -3.97 20.82
CA SER A 323 -16.34 -4.37 21.81
C SER A 323 -16.73 -3.16 22.66
N LEU A 324 -17.90 -2.59 22.39
CA LEU A 324 -18.44 -1.45 23.15
C LEU A 324 -18.50 -1.72 24.66
N PRO A 325 -18.95 -2.90 25.15
CA PRO A 325 -18.94 -3.18 26.59
C PRO A 325 -17.54 -3.10 27.21
N LYS A 326 -16.51 -3.61 26.53
CA LYS A 326 -15.12 -3.55 27.01
C LYS A 326 -14.59 -2.12 27.04
N VAL A 327 -14.94 -1.31 26.03
CA VAL A 327 -14.56 0.11 25.99
C VAL A 327 -15.23 0.86 27.14
N LEU A 328 -16.54 0.69 27.32
CA LEU A 328 -17.30 1.36 28.38
C LEU A 328 -16.78 0.98 29.79
N LEU A 329 -16.49 -0.30 30.01
CA LEU A 329 -15.90 -0.76 31.28
C LEU A 329 -14.53 -0.12 31.53
N ALA A 330 -13.68 0.00 30.51
CA ALA A 330 -12.39 0.65 30.64
C ALA A 330 -12.51 2.17 30.92
N VAL A 331 -13.47 2.85 30.30
CA VAL A 331 -13.75 4.27 30.58
C VAL A 331 -14.24 4.45 32.02
N LEU A 332 -15.20 3.63 32.47
CA LEU A 332 -15.70 3.69 33.86
C LEU A 332 -14.60 3.41 34.88
N ALA A 333 -13.73 2.41 34.62
CA ALA A 333 -12.59 2.11 35.47
C ALA A 333 -11.59 3.30 35.53
N GLY A 334 -11.35 3.97 34.40
CA GLY A 334 -10.51 5.17 34.36
C GLY A 334 -11.10 6.33 35.15
N ILE A 335 -12.41 6.59 35.03
CA ILE A 335 -13.11 7.63 35.81
C ILE A 335 -13.03 7.32 37.31
N ALA A 336 -13.28 6.07 37.70
CA ALA A 336 -13.20 5.64 39.09
C ALA A 336 -11.78 5.82 39.66
N LEU A 337 -10.74 5.51 38.87
CA LEU A 337 -9.35 5.70 39.27
C LEU A 337 -9.03 7.19 39.48
N VAL A 338 -9.43 8.07 38.56
CA VAL A 338 -9.22 9.52 38.69
C VAL A 338 -9.95 10.07 39.92
N ALA A 339 -11.21 9.66 40.14
CA ALA A 339 -11.98 10.07 41.31
C ALA A 339 -11.31 9.63 42.63
N ALA A 340 -10.77 8.40 42.68
CA ALA A 340 -10.02 7.90 43.82
C ALA A 340 -8.75 8.72 44.06
N LEU A 341 -7.96 9.00 43.01
CA LEU A 341 -6.75 9.82 43.11
C LEU A 341 -7.07 11.24 43.63
N LEU A 342 -8.11 11.89 43.10
CA LEU A 342 -8.53 13.21 43.57
C LEU A 342 -8.98 13.19 45.04
N TYR A 343 -9.67 12.13 45.47
CA TYR A 343 -10.10 11.97 46.86
C TYR A 343 -8.92 11.80 47.83
N PHE A 344 -7.93 10.97 47.47
CA PHE A 344 -6.77 10.70 48.32
C PHE A 344 -5.73 11.82 48.31
N PHE A 345 -5.47 12.45 47.17
CA PHE A 345 -4.47 13.53 47.03
C PHE A 345 -5.03 14.94 47.25
N GLY A 346 -6.35 15.14 47.16
CA GLY A 346 -7.00 16.42 47.47
C GLY A 346 -7.29 16.64 48.96
N ARG A 347 -7.01 15.64 49.81
CA ARG A 347 -7.14 15.69 51.28
C ARG A 347 -5.79 15.83 52.00
N GLY A 348 -4.71 16.06 51.27
CA GLY A 348 -3.36 16.30 51.80
C GLY A 348 -3.03 17.78 51.96
#